data_AF-A0A376DA46-F1
#
_entry.id   AF-A0A376DA46-F1
#
_cell.length_a   1.000
_cell.length_b   1.000
_cell.length_c   1.000
_cell.angle_alpha   90.00
_cell.angle_beta   90.00
_cell.angle_gamma   90.00
#
_symmetry.space_group_name_H-M   'P 1'
#
loop_
_entity.id
_entity.type
_entity.pdbx_description
1 polymer ?
#
loop_
_entity_poly.entity_id
_entity_poly.type
_entity_poly.pdbx_seq_one_letter_code
_entity_poly.pdbx_strand_id
1 'polypeptide(L)'
;MKLMMWSIYPIGFLIKRDKSIWLFGSYSGFTDNSRYLFESTTKKNDVRCIWISDDIKLIKKIRCKGYEAYYKYSVKGIYFCYIAKVYIYSNYVSTINFYTSAGAVLVNLWHGTPLKKIEYDISKSPLFNYFKGASFIIKILMPEKHKKCNFILAPSQFVYDYSFKSAFRGV
;
A
#
# COMPACT_ATOMS: atom_id res chain seq x y z
N MET A 1 -14.07 14.15 6.84
CA MET A 1 -14.02 13.21 5.69
C MET A 1 -13.46 11.83 6.06
N LYS A 2 -12.26 11.70 6.66
CA LYS A 2 -11.67 10.39 7.03
C LYS A 2 -12.48 9.55 8.02
N LEU A 3 -13.20 10.18 8.96
CA LEU A 3 -14.02 9.47 9.95
C LEU A 3 -15.18 8.69 9.30
N MET A 4 -15.83 9.29 8.31
CA MET A 4 -16.94 8.69 7.57
C MET A 4 -16.50 7.48 6.75
N MET A 5 -15.24 7.44 6.33
CA MET A 5 -14.68 6.32 5.56
C MET A 5 -14.36 5.09 6.43
N TRP A 6 -14.40 5.21 7.76
CA TRP A 6 -14.23 4.03 8.62
C TRP A 6 -15.40 3.06 8.53
N SER A 7 -16.62 3.54 8.26
CA SER A 7 -17.80 2.68 8.12
C SER A 7 -17.68 1.68 6.96
N ILE A 8 -16.90 2.03 5.92
CA ILE A 8 -16.72 1.18 4.76
C ILE A 8 -15.57 0.17 4.92
N TYR A 9 -14.68 0.34 5.91
CA TYR A 9 -13.54 -0.56 6.11
C TYR A 9 -13.96 -2.02 6.38
N PRO A 10 -14.92 -2.30 7.29
CA PRO A 10 -15.32 -3.68 7.58
C PRO A 10 -15.93 -4.41 6.38
N ILE A 11 -16.50 -3.69 5.42
CA ILE A 11 -17.11 -4.27 4.21
C ILE A 11 -16.08 -5.14 3.46
N GLY A 12 -14.81 -4.76 3.46
CA GLY A 12 -13.76 -5.55 2.80
C GLY A 12 -13.55 -6.95 3.40
N PHE A 13 -13.93 -7.20 4.66
CA PHE A 13 -13.89 -8.53 5.26
C PHE A 13 -15.03 -9.44 4.80
N LEU A 14 -16.15 -8.85 4.36
CA LEU A 14 -17.34 -9.60 3.89
C LEU A 14 -17.23 -9.97 2.40
N ILE A 15 -16.37 -9.28 1.65
CA ILE A 15 -16.22 -9.49 0.21
C ILE A 15 -15.26 -10.65 -0.08
N LYS A 16 -15.73 -11.62 -0.88
CA LYS A 16 -14.87 -12.66 -1.43
C LYS A 16 -13.92 -12.05 -2.45
N ARG A 17 -12.65 -11.94 -2.08
CA ARG A 17 -11.59 -11.40 -2.94
C ARG A 17 -11.09 -12.41 -3.96
N ASP A 18 -10.81 -11.91 -5.16
CA ASP A 18 -10.25 -12.65 -6.28
C ASP A 18 -8.71 -12.71 -6.18
N LYS A 19 -8.18 -13.94 -6.07
CA LYS A 19 -6.74 -14.22 -5.94
C LYS A 19 -5.94 -13.88 -7.21
N SER A 20 -6.61 -13.82 -8.36
CA SER A 20 -6.01 -13.53 -9.66
C SER A 20 -5.81 -12.03 -9.91
N ILE A 21 -6.41 -11.14 -9.10
CA ILE A 21 -6.33 -9.69 -9.30
C ILE A 21 -5.39 -9.06 -8.28
N TRP A 22 -4.35 -8.41 -8.78
CA TRP A 22 -3.30 -7.77 -7.98
C TRP A 22 -3.28 -6.27 -8.26
N LEU A 23 -3.32 -5.47 -7.21
CA LEU A 23 -3.25 -4.01 -7.30
C LEU A 23 -1.85 -3.53 -6.99
N PHE A 24 -1.40 -2.56 -7.78
CA PHE A 24 -0.12 -1.90 -7.63
C PHE A 24 -0.29 -0.40 -7.44
N GLY A 25 0.62 0.21 -6.70
CA GLY A 25 0.72 1.66 -6.59
C GLY A 25 2.05 2.11 -5.98
N SER A 26 2.43 3.36 -6.22
CA SER A 26 3.55 4.04 -5.55
C SER A 26 3.19 5.49 -5.26
N TYR A 27 3.80 6.06 -4.21
CA TYR A 27 3.46 7.42 -3.76
C TYR A 27 3.80 8.49 -4.80
N SER A 28 4.95 8.36 -5.46
CA SER A 28 5.49 9.36 -6.39
C SER A 28 5.30 9.00 -7.87
N GLY A 29 4.07 8.72 -8.27
CA GLY A 29 3.75 8.43 -9.68
C GLY A 29 3.93 6.96 -10.06
N PHE A 30 4.29 6.68 -11.32
CA PHE A 30 4.57 5.32 -11.83
C PHE A 30 6.07 5.06 -11.73
N THR A 31 6.53 4.71 -10.52
CA THR A 31 7.95 4.66 -10.14
C THR A 31 8.22 3.53 -9.14
N ASP A 32 9.47 3.43 -8.67
CA ASP A 32 9.89 2.56 -7.57
C ASP A 32 9.79 1.05 -7.87
N ASN A 33 10.10 0.22 -6.88
CA ASN A 33 9.99 -1.24 -6.91
C ASN A 33 8.61 -1.71 -7.37
N SER A 34 7.56 -0.98 -7.00
CA SER A 34 6.17 -1.27 -7.37
C SER A 34 5.97 -1.25 -8.88
N ARG A 35 6.53 -0.26 -9.59
CA ARG A 35 6.49 -0.22 -11.06
C ARG A 35 7.21 -1.39 -11.70
N TYR A 36 8.44 -1.67 -11.28
CA TYR A 36 9.22 -2.74 -11.91
C TYR A 36 8.58 -4.12 -11.70
N LEU A 37 8.02 -4.36 -10.51
CA LEU A 37 7.26 -5.59 -10.25
C LEU A 37 5.95 -5.64 -11.07
N PHE A 38 5.24 -4.52 -11.19
CA PHE A 38 4.05 -4.43 -12.04
C PHE A 38 4.35 -4.75 -13.51
N GLU A 39 5.34 -4.10 -14.11
CA GLU A 39 5.71 -4.28 -15.52
C GLU A 39 6.21 -5.72 -15.80
N SER A 40 6.96 -6.32 -14.88
CA SER A 40 7.46 -7.69 -15.03
C SER A 40 6.39 -8.76 -14.81
N THR A 41 5.46 -8.54 -13.87
CA THR A 41 4.38 -9.49 -13.56
C THR A 41 3.31 -9.47 -14.66
N THR A 42 2.98 -8.29 -15.18
CA THR A 42 1.98 -8.14 -16.25
C THR A 42 2.34 -8.97 -17.49
N LYS A 43 3.63 -9.18 -17.77
CA LYS A 43 4.09 -9.98 -18.92
C LYS A 43 3.83 -11.49 -18.80
N LYS A 44 3.58 -12.01 -17.59
CA LYS A 44 3.44 -13.45 -17.35
C LYS A 44 2.02 -13.98 -17.56
N ASN A 45 1.01 -13.13 -17.74
CA ASN A 45 -0.41 -13.46 -17.95
C ASN A 45 -1.10 -14.34 -16.87
N ASP A 46 -0.41 -14.76 -15.82
CA ASP A 46 -0.99 -15.58 -14.73
C ASP A 46 -1.91 -14.78 -13.78
N VAL A 47 -1.69 -13.47 -13.69
CA VAL A 47 -2.42 -12.57 -12.80
C VAL A 47 -2.77 -11.27 -13.50
N ARG A 48 -3.97 -10.77 -13.22
CA ARG A 48 -4.44 -9.47 -13.70
C ARG A 48 -3.86 -8.36 -12.83
N CYS A 49 -2.85 -7.70 -13.36
CA CYS A 49 -2.19 -6.58 -12.70
C CYS A 49 -2.91 -5.26 -13.02
N ILE A 50 -3.28 -4.51 -11.99
CA ILE A 50 -3.98 -3.22 -12.14
C ILE A 50 -3.25 -2.14 -11.35
N TRP A 51 -2.94 -1.03 -11.99
CA TRP A 51 -2.37 0.13 -11.29
C TRP A 51 -3.44 1.05 -10.72
N ILE A 52 -3.31 1.44 -9.45
CA ILE A 52 -4.23 2.38 -8.78
C ILE A 52 -3.47 3.66 -8.41
N SER A 53 -4.08 4.81 -8.71
CA SER A 53 -3.53 6.12 -8.34
C SER A 53 -4.66 7.16 -8.20
N ASP A 54 -4.41 8.20 -7.41
CA ASP A 54 -5.23 9.41 -7.30
C ASP A 54 -4.82 10.51 -8.29
N ASP A 55 -3.84 10.27 -9.17
CA ASP A 55 -3.48 11.18 -10.26
C ASP A 55 -4.10 10.72 -11.59
N ILE A 56 -5.13 11.43 -12.05
CA ILE A 56 -5.82 11.15 -13.32
C ILE A 56 -4.87 11.27 -14.52
N LYS A 57 -3.91 12.21 -14.50
CA LYS A 57 -2.92 12.38 -15.58
C LYS A 57 -2.00 11.16 -15.64
N LEU A 58 -1.59 10.65 -14.47
CA LEU A 58 -0.80 9.43 -14.38
C LEU A 58 -1.57 8.22 -14.92
N ILE A 59 -2.84 8.06 -14.54
CA ILE A 59 -3.68 6.96 -15.03
C ILE A 59 -3.78 6.99 -16.56
N LYS A 60 -3.98 8.18 -17.17
CA LYS A 60 -3.96 8.33 -18.63
C LYS A 60 -2.62 7.90 -19.21
N LYS A 61 -1.50 8.35 -18.64
CA LYS A 61 -0.15 7.98 -19.10
C LYS A 61 0.11 6.47 -19.02
N ILE A 62 -0.32 5.81 -17.96
CA ILE A 62 -0.16 4.35 -17.79
C ILE A 62 -1.01 3.60 -18.83
N ARG A 63 -2.26 4.03 -19.05
CA ARG A 63 -3.13 3.45 -20.08
C ARG A 63 -2.59 3.63 -21.50
N CYS A 64 -2.01 4.79 -21.81
CA CYS A 64 -1.35 5.03 -23.09
C CYS A 64 -0.16 4.09 -23.34
N LYS A 65 0.44 3.52 -22.29
CA LYS A 65 1.49 2.49 -22.41
C LYS A 65 0.93 1.07 -22.59
N GLY A 66 -0.39 0.90 -22.70
CA GLY A 66 -1.05 -0.40 -22.83
C GLY A 66 -1.33 -1.11 -21.50
N TYR A 67 -1.11 -0.46 -20.36
CA TYR A 67 -1.32 -1.05 -19.04
C TYR A 67 -2.71 -0.74 -18.47
N GLU A 68 -3.27 -1.68 -17.71
CA GLU A 68 -4.52 -1.47 -17.00
C GLU A 68 -4.31 -0.62 -15.74
N ALA A 69 -5.05 0.49 -15.63
CA ALA A 69 -4.97 1.40 -14.50
C ALA A 69 -6.30 2.08 -14.21
N TYR A 70 -6.60 2.40 -12.94
CA TYR A 70 -7.82 3.12 -12.55
C TYR A 70 -7.56 4.22 -11.53
N TYR A 71 -8.33 5.30 -11.68
CA TYR A 71 -8.40 6.34 -10.66
C TYR A 71 -9.01 5.76 -9.39
N LYS A 72 -8.33 5.93 -8.26
CA LYS A 72 -8.65 5.36 -6.96
C LYS A 72 -10.10 5.60 -6.50
N TYR A 73 -10.67 6.77 -6.83
CA TYR A 73 -12.03 7.14 -6.44
C TYR A 73 -13.06 6.99 -7.57
N SER A 74 -12.68 6.40 -8.70
CA SER A 74 -13.65 6.02 -9.74
C SER A 74 -14.42 4.75 -9.34
N VAL A 75 -15.62 4.54 -9.90
CA VAL A 75 -16.42 3.32 -9.66
C VAL A 75 -15.60 2.05 -9.90
N LYS A 76 -14.89 1.97 -11.03
CA LYS A 76 -14.01 0.82 -11.34
C LYS A 76 -12.83 0.72 -10.36
N GLY A 77 -12.23 1.85 -9.97
CA GLY A 77 -11.13 1.86 -9.00
C GLY A 77 -11.55 1.32 -7.63
N ILE A 78 -12.70 1.77 -7.13
CA ILE A 78 -13.27 1.29 -5.85
C ILE A 78 -13.65 -0.18 -5.95
N TYR A 79 -14.30 -0.59 -7.05
CA TYR A 79 -14.65 -1.99 -7.30
C TYR A 79 -13.43 -2.91 -7.25
N PHE A 80 -12.38 -2.60 -8.02
CA PHE A 80 -11.17 -3.42 -8.05
C PHE A 80 -10.43 -3.40 -6.72
N CYS A 81 -10.44 -2.29 -5.99
CA CYS A 81 -9.93 -2.24 -4.62
C CYS A 81 -10.63 -3.28 -3.71
N TYR A 82 -11.95 -3.35 -3.73
CA TYR A 82 -12.64 -4.35 -2.91
C TYR A 82 -12.42 -5.80 -3.36
N ILE A 83 -12.36 -6.04 -4.67
CA ILE A 83 -12.29 -7.40 -5.22
C ILE A 83 -10.88 -7.98 -5.22
N ALA A 84 -9.83 -7.17 -5.43
CA ALA A 84 -8.48 -7.70 -5.55
C ALA A 84 -7.96 -8.34 -4.25
N LYS A 85 -7.30 -9.50 -4.34
CA LYS A 85 -6.74 -10.15 -3.15
C LYS A 85 -5.43 -9.53 -2.69
N VAL A 86 -4.59 -9.05 -3.61
CA VAL A 86 -3.21 -8.62 -3.30
C VAL A 86 -3.04 -7.13 -3.57
N TYR A 87 -2.46 -6.42 -2.61
CA TYR A 87 -2.11 -5.01 -2.69
C TYR A 87 -0.59 -4.88 -2.57
N ILE A 88 0.05 -4.32 -3.59
CA ILE A 88 1.50 -4.19 -3.70
C ILE A 88 1.86 -2.70 -3.79
N TYR A 89 2.64 -2.20 -2.83
CA TYR A 89 2.95 -0.78 -2.72
C TYR A 89 4.34 -0.55 -2.13
N SER A 90 4.94 0.63 -2.32
CA SER A 90 6.29 0.96 -1.82
C SER A 90 6.32 1.95 -0.63
N ASN A 91 5.16 2.45 -0.20
CA ASN A 91 5.05 3.36 0.94
C ASN A 91 3.98 2.86 1.91
N TYR A 92 2.80 3.48 1.90
CA TYR A 92 1.65 3.10 2.71
C TYR A 92 0.56 2.50 1.82
N VAL A 93 -0.26 1.63 2.41
CA VAL A 93 -1.42 1.03 1.73
C VAL A 93 -2.41 2.10 1.21
N SER A 94 -2.37 3.30 1.79
CA SER A 94 -3.15 4.45 1.34
C SER A 94 -2.78 4.90 -0.07
N THR A 95 -1.60 4.59 -0.59
CA THR A 95 -1.26 4.81 -2.01
C THR A 95 -2.23 4.09 -2.94
N ILE A 96 -2.63 2.86 -2.60
CA ILE A 96 -3.71 2.15 -3.29
C ILE A 96 -5.04 2.60 -2.70
N ASN A 97 -5.42 2.09 -1.53
CA ASN A 97 -6.59 2.54 -0.76
C ASN A 97 -6.64 1.84 0.60
N PHE A 98 -6.45 2.58 1.69
CA PHE A 98 -6.55 2.01 3.04
C PHE A 98 -7.95 1.48 3.34
N TYR A 99 -8.99 2.25 3.03
CA TYR A 99 -10.36 1.97 3.47
C TYR A 99 -10.98 0.74 2.81
N THR A 100 -10.42 0.27 1.70
CA THR A 100 -10.86 -0.93 1.01
C THR A 100 -9.86 -2.07 1.13
N SER A 101 -8.84 -1.95 1.99
CA SER A 101 -7.77 -2.95 2.15
C SER A 101 -8.09 -4.08 3.13
N ALA A 102 -9.20 -4.01 3.86
CA ALA A 102 -9.61 -5.05 4.81
C ALA A 102 -9.76 -6.41 4.11
N GLY A 103 -9.07 -7.45 4.58
CA GLY A 103 -9.09 -8.80 3.98
C GLY A 103 -8.13 -9.01 2.79
N ALA A 104 -7.47 -7.95 2.31
CA ALA A 104 -6.41 -8.06 1.30
C ALA A 104 -5.09 -8.54 1.92
N VAL A 105 -4.25 -9.18 1.10
CA VAL A 105 -2.84 -9.46 1.40
C VAL A 105 -2.04 -8.23 1.03
N LEU A 106 -1.37 -7.64 2.01
CA LEU A 106 -0.60 -6.42 1.87
C LEU A 106 0.89 -6.74 1.72
N VAL A 107 1.45 -6.43 0.56
CA VAL A 107 2.87 -6.61 0.24
C VAL A 107 3.51 -5.23 0.12
N ASN A 108 4.34 -4.88 1.09
CA ASN A 108 5.07 -3.62 1.08
C ASN A 108 6.47 -3.83 0.51
N LEU A 109 6.74 -3.27 -0.65
CA LEU A 109 8.07 -3.34 -1.28
C LEU A 109 9.06 -2.33 -0.69
N TRP A 110 8.56 -1.42 0.13
CA TRP A 110 9.29 -0.28 0.67
C TRP A 110 10.05 0.52 -0.42
N HIS A 111 10.84 1.50 -0.01
CA HIS A 111 11.51 2.44 -0.92
C HIS A 111 13.00 2.58 -0.58
N GLY A 112 13.62 1.50 -0.09
CA GLY A 112 15.07 1.38 0.05
C GLY A 112 15.60 1.11 1.45
N THR A 113 16.92 1.00 1.56
CA THR A 113 17.61 0.70 2.83
C THR A 113 17.57 1.91 3.76
N PRO A 114 17.10 1.76 5.01
CA PRO A 114 16.98 2.87 5.94
C PRO A 114 18.35 3.27 6.50
N LEU A 115 18.76 4.51 6.27
CA LEU A 115 19.90 5.13 6.96
C LEU A 115 19.48 5.77 8.29
N LYS A 116 18.29 6.38 8.32
CA LYS A 116 17.68 6.99 9.51
C LYS A 116 16.71 6.01 10.17
N LYS A 117 16.45 6.18 11.47
CA LYS A 117 15.35 5.46 12.14
C LYS A 117 14.01 5.85 11.51
N ILE A 118 13.18 4.84 11.22
CA ILE A 118 11.90 4.98 10.51
C ILE A 118 10.76 4.36 11.33
N GLU A 119 9.54 4.76 11.02
CA GLU A 119 8.31 4.19 11.59
C GLU A 119 8.36 4.11 13.14
N TYR A 120 8.19 2.91 13.72
CA TYR A 120 8.15 2.72 15.17
C TYR A 120 9.51 2.86 15.87
N ASP A 121 10.62 2.93 15.11
CA ASP A 121 11.94 3.21 15.66
C ASP A 121 12.22 4.71 15.82
N ILE A 122 11.35 5.57 15.26
CA ILE A 122 11.48 7.01 15.43
C ILE A 122 11.25 7.38 16.90
N SER A 123 12.23 8.03 17.51
CA SER A 123 12.20 8.46 18.92
C SER A 123 12.06 9.97 19.11
N LYS A 124 12.19 10.78 18.05
CA LYS A 124 12.15 12.25 18.11
C LYS A 124 10.85 12.81 17.54
N SER A 125 10.31 13.82 18.21
CA SER A 125 9.19 14.64 17.72
C SER A 125 9.60 15.46 16.49
N PRO A 126 8.64 15.79 15.60
CA PRO A 126 7.20 15.53 15.71
C PRO A 126 6.80 14.11 15.27
N LEU A 127 7.64 13.40 14.52
CA LEU A 127 7.30 12.11 13.91
C LEU A 127 7.05 11.00 14.94
N PHE A 128 7.70 11.05 16.11
CA PHE A 128 7.40 10.15 17.23
C PHE A 128 5.90 10.07 17.56
N ASN A 129 5.21 11.22 17.52
CA ASN A 129 3.77 11.34 17.81
C ASN A 129 2.87 10.77 16.70
N TYR A 130 3.44 10.34 15.57
CA TYR A 130 2.70 9.64 14.51
C TYR A 130 2.87 8.12 14.55
N PHE A 131 3.78 7.60 15.39
CA PHE A 131 4.06 6.17 15.48
C PHE A 131 4.01 5.68 16.92
N LYS A 132 5.17 5.55 17.58
CA LYS A 132 5.28 4.99 18.94
C LYS A 132 4.54 5.83 19.97
N GLY A 133 4.57 7.16 19.85
CA GLY A 133 3.86 8.11 20.71
C GLY A 133 2.45 8.49 20.22
N ALA A 134 1.90 7.79 19.22
CA ALA A 134 0.62 8.19 18.63
C ALA A 134 -0.55 8.03 19.61
N SER A 135 -1.27 9.13 19.83
CA SER A 135 -2.54 9.13 20.57
C SER A 135 -3.61 8.35 19.81
N PHE A 136 -4.69 7.99 20.51
CA PHE A 136 -5.83 7.32 19.89
C PHE A 136 -6.42 8.12 18.70
N ILE A 137 -6.48 9.45 18.83
CA ILE A 137 -6.97 10.35 17.78
C ILE A 137 -6.07 10.27 16.54
N ILE A 138 -4.75 10.27 16.71
CA ILE A 138 -3.82 10.13 15.58
C ILE A 138 -3.98 8.78 14.88
N LYS A 139 -4.17 7.70 15.64
CA LYS A 139 -4.42 6.37 15.07
C LYS A 139 -5.70 6.32 14.23
N ILE A 140 -6.74 7.06 14.60
CA ILE A 140 -7.99 7.18 13.84
C ILE A 140 -7.83 8.07 12.60
N LEU A 141 -7.04 9.15 12.68
CA LEU A 141 -6.84 10.10 11.59
C LEU A 141 -5.79 9.65 10.57
N MET A 142 -4.83 8.82 10.97
CA MET A 142 -3.73 8.31 10.14
C MET A 142 -3.59 6.77 10.22
N PRO A 143 -4.68 6.00 10.09
CA PRO A 143 -4.63 4.55 10.28
C PRO A 143 -3.72 3.84 9.29
N GLU A 144 -3.49 4.42 8.11
CA GLU A 144 -2.56 3.93 7.11
C GLU A 144 -1.13 3.75 7.64
N LYS A 145 -0.69 4.58 8.59
CA LYS A 145 0.63 4.50 9.24
C LYS A 145 0.73 3.37 10.27
N HIS A 146 -0.42 2.94 10.79
CA HIS A 146 -0.49 1.93 11.83
C HIS A 146 -0.89 0.55 11.28
N LYS A 147 -1.27 0.46 10.01
CA LYS A 147 -1.59 -0.80 9.34
C LYS A 147 -0.32 -1.60 9.11
N LYS A 148 -0.25 -2.80 9.71
CA LYS A 148 0.80 -3.77 9.37
C LYS A 148 0.55 -4.34 7.97
N CYS A 149 1.62 -4.50 7.20
CA CYS A 149 1.61 -5.33 6.01
C CYS A 149 1.68 -6.82 6.39
N ASN A 150 1.37 -7.69 5.44
CA ASN A 150 1.54 -9.15 5.59
C ASN A 150 2.94 -9.58 5.19
N PHE A 151 3.53 -8.90 4.21
CA PHE A 151 4.88 -9.13 3.73
C PHE A 151 5.60 -7.80 3.53
N ILE A 152 6.89 -7.77 3.85
CA ILE A 152 7.77 -6.65 3.54
C ILE A 152 8.99 -7.14 2.77
N LEU A 153 9.33 -6.45 1.68
CA LEU A 153 10.57 -6.72 0.94
C LEU A 153 11.74 -6.12 1.72
N ALA A 154 12.70 -6.96 2.09
CA ALA A 154 13.99 -6.52 2.65
C ALA A 154 15.11 -6.80 1.64
N PRO A 155 16.05 -5.87 1.41
CA PRO A 155 17.15 -6.07 0.47
C PRO A 155 18.18 -7.10 0.97
N SER A 156 18.25 -7.35 2.28
CA SER A 156 19.06 -8.41 2.88
C SER A 156 18.55 -8.76 4.27
N GLN A 157 18.96 -9.94 4.77
CA GLN A 157 18.70 -10.36 6.15
C GLN A 157 19.25 -9.34 7.16
N PHE A 158 20.45 -8.80 6.90
CA PHE A 158 21.05 -7.76 7.72
C PHE A 158 20.15 -6.53 7.85
N VAL A 159 19.61 -6.00 6.74
CA VAL A 159 18.72 -4.82 6.78
C VAL A 159 17.41 -5.12 7.50
N TYR A 160 16.91 -6.34 7.35
CA TYR A 160 15.74 -6.79 8.08
C TYR A 160 15.96 -6.76 9.59
N ASP A 161 17.03 -7.40 10.07
CA ASP A 161 17.35 -7.48 11.50
C ASP A 161 17.78 -6.13 12.08
N TYR A 162 18.52 -5.32 11.31
CA TYR A 162 19.00 -4.00 11.72
C TYR A 162 17.87 -2.96 11.88
N SER A 163 16.83 -3.02 11.04
CA SER A 163 15.81 -1.97 11.01
C SER A 163 14.38 -2.44 10.76
N PHE A 164 14.09 -3.29 9.78
CA PHE A 164 12.68 -3.52 9.40
C PHE A 164 11.92 -4.31 10.45
N LYS A 165 12.56 -5.29 11.10
CA LYS A 165 11.94 -6.10 12.15
C LYS A 165 11.37 -5.24 13.27
N SER A 166 12.13 -4.25 13.77
CA SER A 166 11.67 -3.32 14.80
C SER A 166 10.72 -2.25 14.24
N ALA A 167 11.11 -1.57 13.17
CA ALA A 167 10.37 -0.45 12.60
C ALA A 167 8.95 -0.82 12.13
N PHE A 168 8.77 -2.03 11.59
CA PHE A 168 7.47 -2.53 11.12
C PHE A 168 6.78 -3.48 12.10
N ARG A 169 7.36 -3.68 13.31
CA ARG A 169 6.81 -4.51 14.39
C ARG A 169 6.67 -5.99 14.01
N GLY A 170 7.73 -6.58 13.48
CA GLY A 170 7.91 -8.02 13.26
C GLY A 170 7.10 -8.60 12.12
N VAL A 171 6.84 -7.81 11.06
CA VAL A 171 6.34 -8.34 9.78
C VAL A 171 7.43 -9.15 9.09
#